data_AF-A0A7W1Z8J6-F1
#
_entry.id   AF-A0A7W1Z8J6-F1
#
_cell.length_a   1.000
_cell.length_b   1.000
_cell.length_c   1.000
_cell.angle_alpha   90.00
_cell.angle_beta   90.00
_cell.angle_gamma   90.00
#
_symmetry.space_group_name_H-M   'P 1'
#
loop_
_entity.id
_entity.type
_entity.pdbx_description
1 polymer ?
#
loop_
_entity_poly.entity_id
_entity_poly.type
_entity_poly.pdbx_seq_one_letter_code
_entity_poly.pdbx_strand_id
1 'polypeptide(L)'
;VDLLNRFMSDRAKIRNRRVTGNDVQQQRDVANAIKIAREMALLPYARRVSSQRTRPSRDGEGRYDRGEGRGRPAESRAEATPDAAPAPIEAEAEGTTIVTEEDGG
;
A
#
# COMPACT_ATOMS: atom_id res chain seq x y z
N VAL A 1 20.56 1.95 -8.75
CA VAL A 1 19.13 2.39 -8.74
C VAL A 1 18.32 1.84 -9.90
N ASP A 2 18.92 1.63 -11.07
CA ASP A 2 18.21 1.18 -12.28
C ASP A 2 17.53 -0.19 -12.17
N LEU A 3 18.00 -1.06 -11.27
CA LEU A 3 17.37 -2.35 -11.02
C LEU A 3 15.96 -2.21 -10.44
N LEU A 4 15.76 -1.33 -9.46
CA LEU A 4 14.47 -1.13 -8.80
C LEU A 4 13.43 -0.49 -9.74
N ASN A 5 13.88 0.30 -10.72
CA ASN A 5 12.98 0.86 -11.76
C ASN A 5 12.28 -0.23 -12.58
N ARG A 6 12.90 -1.40 -12.79
CA ARG A 6 12.28 -2.52 -13.52
C ARG A 6 11.07 -3.11 -12.77
N PHE A 7 11.03 -2.97 -11.45
CA PHE A 7 9.91 -3.40 -10.62
C PHE A 7 8.83 -2.33 -10.44
N MET A 8 8.96 -1.16 -11.08
CA MET A 8 7.98 -0.07 -11.02
C MET A 8 7.37 0.25 -12.39
N SER A 9 6.06 0.47 -12.40
CA SER A 9 5.35 1.04 -13.55
C SER A 9 5.80 2.47 -13.86
N ASP A 10 5.45 2.95 -15.05
CA ASP A 10 5.74 4.31 -15.51
C ASP A 10 5.10 5.40 -14.64
N ARG A 11 4.07 5.03 -13.87
CA ARG A 11 3.42 5.90 -12.87
C ARG A 11 4.13 5.90 -11.51
N ALA A 12 5.31 5.29 -11.42
CA ALA A 12 6.04 5.03 -10.18
C ALA A 12 5.25 4.17 -9.17
N LYS A 13 4.38 3.25 -9.64
CA LYS A 13 3.74 2.25 -8.76
C LYS A 13 4.52 0.95 -8.81
N ILE A 14 4.70 0.27 -7.67
CA ILE A 14 5.31 -1.07 -7.61
C ILE A 14 4.44 -2.04 -8.43
N ARG A 15 5.07 -2.79 -9.34
CA ARG A 15 4.39 -3.81 -10.16
C ARG A 15 3.98 -5.00 -9.29
N ASN A 16 2.86 -5.64 -9.64
CA ASN A 16 2.40 -6.85 -8.95
C ASN A 16 3.39 -7.99 -9.19
N ARG A 17 3.58 -8.84 -8.17
CA ARG A 17 4.37 -10.07 -8.21
C ARG A 17 4.13 -10.92 -9.46
N ARG A 18 2.87 -11.06 -9.89
CA ARG A 18 2.51 -11.86 -11.10
C ARG A 18 3.06 -11.28 -12.40
N VAL A 19 3.36 -9.98 -12.43
CA VAL A 19 3.90 -9.30 -13.63
C VAL A 19 5.42 -9.42 -13.66
N THR A 20 6.07 -9.39 -12.50
CA THR A 20 7.53 -9.44 -12.39
C THR A 20 8.07 -10.87 -12.24
N GLY A 21 7.21 -11.83 -11.90
CA GLY A 21 7.60 -13.24 -11.69
C GLY A 21 8.28 -13.52 -10.35
N ASN A 22 8.18 -12.60 -9.39
CA ASN A 22 8.84 -12.75 -8.09
C ASN A 22 8.12 -13.77 -7.19
N ASP A 23 8.81 -14.31 -6.18
CA ASP A 23 8.15 -14.99 -5.05
C ASP A 23 7.60 -13.98 -4.01
N VAL A 24 6.78 -14.44 -3.06
CA VAL A 24 6.25 -13.66 -1.93
C VAL A 24 7.38 -12.96 -1.17
N GLN A 25 8.44 -13.68 -0.82
CA GLN A 25 9.52 -13.14 0.00
C GLN A 25 10.27 -12.04 -0.77
N GLN A 26 10.68 -12.35 -2.01
CA GLN A 26 11.34 -11.39 -2.90
C GLN A 26 10.49 -10.15 -3.14
N GLN A 27 9.17 -10.29 -3.27
CA GLN A 27 8.28 -9.13 -3.44
C GLN A 27 8.29 -8.22 -2.21
N ARG A 28 8.36 -8.77 -0.99
CA ARG A 28 8.47 -7.99 0.25
C ARG A 28 9.81 -7.25 0.30
N ASP A 29 10.89 -7.93 -0.05
CA ASP A 29 12.24 -7.35 -0.06
C ASP A 29 12.35 -6.21 -1.08
N VAL A 30 11.83 -6.42 -2.30
CA VAL A 30 11.75 -5.37 -3.34
C VAL A 30 10.88 -4.20 -2.87
N ALA A 31 9.74 -4.46 -2.24
CA ALA A 31 8.87 -3.39 -1.74
C ALA A 31 9.55 -2.55 -0.66
N ASN A 32 10.29 -3.19 0.26
CA ASN A 32 11.05 -2.50 1.30
C ASN A 32 12.22 -1.70 0.70
N ALA A 33 12.98 -2.27 -0.22
CA ALA A 33 14.06 -1.57 -0.92
C ALA A 33 13.55 -0.34 -1.68
N ILE A 34 12.38 -0.42 -2.32
CA ILE A 34 11.77 0.73 -3.01
C ILE A 34 11.36 1.83 -2.02
N LYS A 35 10.86 1.48 -0.83
CA LYS A 35 10.51 2.48 0.20
C LYS A 35 11.76 3.24 0.67
N ILE A 36 12.81 2.52 1.05
CA ILE A 36 14.08 3.10 1.47
C ILE A 36 14.66 3.98 0.36
N ALA A 37 14.67 3.50 -0.89
CA ALA A 37 15.17 4.28 -2.01
C ALA A 37 14.36 5.56 -2.26
N ARG A 38 13.06 5.59 -1.96
CA ARG A 38 12.24 6.80 -2.06
C ARG A 38 12.52 7.80 -0.94
N GLU A 39 12.70 7.29 0.27
CA GLU A 39 13.12 8.11 1.42
C GLU A 39 14.47 8.75 1.15
N MET A 40 15.38 8.02 0.49
CA MET A 40 16.67 8.53 0.03
C MET A 40 16.60 9.36 -1.27
N ALA A 41 15.40 9.72 -1.73
CA ALA A 41 15.15 10.49 -2.95
C ALA A 41 15.76 9.91 -4.25
N LEU A 42 16.09 8.62 -4.25
CA LEU A 42 16.64 7.91 -5.42
C LEU A 42 15.55 7.52 -6.43
N LEU A 43 14.29 7.41 -5.96
CA LEU A 43 13.13 7.04 -6.77
C LEU A 43 11.95 7.97 -6.51
N PRO A 44 11.10 8.25 -7.51
CA PRO A 44 9.92 9.09 -7.33
C PRO A 44 8.80 8.37 -6.57
N TYR A 45 8.03 9.12 -5.78
CA TYR A 45 6.80 8.65 -5.14
C TYR A 45 5.62 8.54 -6.12
N ALA A 46 5.52 9.48 -7.07
CA ALA A 46 4.48 9.49 -8.09
C ALA A 46 4.99 10.20 -9.35
N ARG A 47 4.51 9.74 -10.51
CA ARG A 47 4.67 10.45 -11.80
C ARG A 47 3.29 10.88 -12.28
N ARG A 48 3.12 12.18 -12.55
CA ARG A 48 1.89 12.70 -13.15
C ARG A 48 1.85 12.24 -14.60
N VAL A 49 0.93 11.34 -14.91
CA VAL A 49 0.58 11.05 -16.31
C VAL A 49 -0.38 12.13 -16.77
N SER A 50 0.09 13.03 -17.64
CA SER A 50 -0.81 13.90 -18.39
C SER A 50 -1.60 13.01 -19.33
N SER A 51 -2.82 12.61 -18.94
CA SER A 51 -3.74 12.02 -19.89
C SER A 51 -4.21 13.14 -20.82
N GLN A 52 -3.42 13.43 -21.86
CA GLN A 52 -3.93 14.06 -23.06
C GLN A 52 -4.85 13.04 -23.73
N ARG A 53 -6.02 12.83 -23.14
CA ARG A 53 -7.10 12.13 -23.84
C ARG A 53 -7.62 13.14 -24.84
N THR A 54 -7.44 12.84 -26.13
CA THR A 54 -8.17 13.46 -27.23
C THR A 54 -9.60 13.63 -26.77
N ARG A 55 -10.02 14.88 -26.51
CA ARG A 55 -11.43 15.16 -26.24
C ARG A 55 -12.16 14.67 -27.49
N PRO A 56 -13.11 13.72 -27.40
CA PRO A 56 -13.96 13.46 -28.55
C PRO A 56 -14.64 14.78 -28.90
N SER A 57 -14.60 15.17 -30.18
CA SER A 57 -15.30 16.34 -30.68
C SER A 57 -16.72 16.33 -30.13
N ARG A 58 -17.17 17.50 -29.68
CA ARG A 58 -18.39 17.72 -28.89
C ARG A 58 -19.67 17.57 -29.73
N ASP A 59 -19.71 16.64 -30.67
CA ASP A 59 -20.81 16.44 -31.61
C ASP A 59 -20.94 14.93 -31.88
N GLY A 60 -21.87 14.27 -31.19
CA GLY A 60 -22.02 12.82 -31.28
C GLY A 60 -23.09 12.28 -30.33
N GLU A 61 -24.32 12.68 -30.61
CA GLU A 61 -25.61 12.13 -30.19
C GLU A 61 -25.60 10.93 -29.22
N GLY A 62 -26.15 11.16 -28.04
CA GLY A 62 -26.43 10.11 -27.06
C GLY A 62 -27.48 9.14 -27.58
N ARG A 63 -27.06 7.92 -27.88
CA ARG A 63 -27.92 6.73 -27.87
C ARG A 63 -27.14 5.53 -27.30
N TYR A 64 -27.23 5.36 -25.99
CA TYR A 64 -27.30 4.02 -25.42
C TYR A 64 -28.42 4.00 -24.39
N ASP A 65 -29.62 3.94 -24.93
CA ASP A 65 -30.77 3.39 -24.25
C ASP A 65 -30.51 1.89 -24.04
N ARG A 66 -30.05 1.50 -22.84
CA ARG A 66 -30.00 0.08 -22.47
C ARG A 66 -30.09 -0.12 -20.95
N GLY A 67 -31.32 -0.11 -20.48
CA GLY A 67 -31.82 -1.09 -19.51
C GLY A 67 -31.52 -0.78 -18.05
N GLU A 68 -32.47 -0.09 -17.42
CA GLU A 68 -32.76 -0.26 -16.00
C GLU A 68 -32.97 -1.74 -15.68
N GLY A 69 -32.41 -2.21 -14.57
CA GLY A 69 -32.70 -3.54 -14.02
C GLY A 69 -31.49 -4.38 -13.67
N ARG A 70 -30.83 -4.06 -12.56
CA ARG A 70 -30.37 -5.09 -11.60
C ARG A 70 -30.33 -4.49 -10.20
N GLY A 71 -31.30 -4.91 -9.39
CA GLY A 71 -31.48 -4.48 -8.00
C GLY A 71 -30.24 -4.67 -7.16
N ARG A 72 -29.97 -3.70 -6.29
CA ARG A 72 -29.09 -3.88 -5.14
C ARG A 72 -29.97 -4.38 -4.00
N PRO A 73 -29.85 -5.62 -3.51
CA PRO A 73 -30.48 -5.96 -2.24
C PRO A 73 -29.77 -5.16 -1.15
N ALA A 74 -30.56 -4.44 -0.35
CA ALA A 74 -30.10 -3.77 0.85
C ALA A 74 -29.94 -4.82 1.95
N GLU A 75 -28.72 -5.29 2.19
CA GLU A 75 -28.42 -6.19 3.30
C GLU A 75 -27.76 -5.40 4.44
N SER A 76 -28.62 -5.18 5.46
CA SER A 76 -28.34 -5.11 6.90
C SER A 76 -27.04 -4.47 7.37
N ARG A 77 -27.17 -3.20 7.77
CA ARG A 77 -26.32 -2.58 8.81
C ARG A 77 -26.54 -3.32 10.13
N ALA A 78 -25.68 -4.31 10.41
CA ALA A 78 -25.54 -4.88 11.74
C ALA A 78 -24.84 -3.86 12.66
N GLU A 79 -25.30 -3.84 13.90
CA GLU A 79 -25.11 -2.82 14.92
C GLU A 79 -23.65 -2.68 15.36
N ALA A 80 -23.19 -1.44 15.53
CA ALA A 80 -21.99 -1.14 16.27
C ALA A 80 -22.36 -1.06 17.76
N THR A 81 -21.85 -1.99 18.56
CA THR A 81 -21.76 -1.82 20.00
C THR A 81 -20.50 -1.01 20.31
N PRO A 82 -20.60 0.19 20.91
CA PRO A 82 -19.45 0.83 21.52
C PRO A 82 -19.35 0.40 22.99
N ASP A 83 -18.10 0.33 23.46
CA ASP A 83 -17.67 0.19 24.86
C ASP A 83 -17.24 -1.21 25.30
N ALA A 84 -16.01 -1.56 24.91
CA ALA A 84 -15.16 -2.43 25.71
C ALA A 84 -13.85 -1.67 25.93
N ALA A 85 -13.69 -1.10 27.13
CA ALA A 85 -12.47 -0.45 27.59
C ALA A 85 -11.25 -1.38 27.41
N PRO A 86 -10.06 -0.84 27.05
CA PRO A 86 -8.85 -1.64 27.08
C PRO A 86 -8.47 -1.96 28.53
N ALA A 87 -8.38 -3.25 28.86
CA ALA A 87 -7.81 -3.72 30.12
C ALA A 87 -6.34 -3.26 30.24
N PRO A 88 -5.86 -2.93 31.46
CA PRO A 88 -4.44 -2.63 31.67
C PRO A 88 -3.60 -3.88 31.41
N ILE A 89 -2.56 -3.72 30.60
CA ILE A 89 -1.48 -4.70 30.43
C ILE A 89 -0.57 -4.55 31.65
N GLU A 90 -0.70 -5.47 32.61
CA GLU A 90 0.26 -5.66 33.69
C GLU A 90 1.58 -6.14 33.08
N ALA A 91 2.57 -5.26 33.05
CA ALA A 91 3.91 -5.54 32.57
C ALA A 91 4.75 -6.10 33.73
N GLU A 92 4.59 -7.40 34.00
CA GLU A 92 5.57 -8.18 34.75
C GLU A 92 6.55 -8.80 33.73
N ALA A 93 7.65 -8.10 33.45
CA ALA A 93 8.83 -8.69 32.83
C ALA A 93 10.02 -8.41 33.74
N GLU A 94 10.41 -9.48 34.40
CA GLU A 94 11.52 -9.61 35.33
C GLU A 94 12.81 -8.99 34.78
N GLY A 95 13.55 -8.36 35.70
CA GLY A 95 14.74 -7.57 35.39
C GLY A 95 15.82 -8.37 34.66
N THR A 96 16.25 -7.83 33.51
CA THR A 96 17.60 -8.08 33.01
C THR A 96 18.55 -7.19 33.79
N THR A 97 19.20 -7.78 34.79
CA THR A 97 20.33 -7.20 35.51
C THR A 97 21.49 -7.04 34.53
N ILE A 98 21.83 -5.80 34.18
CA ILE A 98 23.09 -5.52 33.50
C ILE A 98 24.16 -5.50 34.59
N VAL A 99 24.92 -6.59 34.70
CA VAL A 99 26.15 -6.59 35.50
C VAL A 99 27.17 -5.77 34.73
N THR A 100 27.36 -4.51 35.13
CA THR A 100 28.58 -3.77 34.83
C THR A 100 29.69 -4.34 35.71
N GLU A 101 30.50 -5.21 35.12
CA GLU A 101 31.80 -5.56 35.69
C GLU A 101 32.66 -4.29 35.68
N GLU A 102 32.86 -3.73 36.86
CA GLU A 102 33.99 -2.87 37.17
C GLU A 102 35.26 -3.73 37.04
N ASP A 103 36.04 -3.49 35.99
CA ASP A 103 37.43 -3.92 35.98
C ASP A 103 38.29 -2.72 36.36
N GLY A 104 38.75 -2.74 37.61
CA GLY A 104 39.78 -1.85 38.13
C GLY A 104 41.16 -2.39 37.77
N GLY A 105 41.99 -1.53 37.20
CA GLY A 105 43.42 -1.70 36.99
C GLY A 105 44.08 -0.38 36.62
#